data_AF-A0A9P7VP60-F1
#
_entry.id   AF-A0A9P7VP60-F1
#
_cell.length_a   1.000
_cell.length_b   1.000
_cell.length_c   1.000
_cell.angle_alpha   90.00
_cell.angle_beta   90.00
_cell.angle_gamma   90.00
#
_symmetry.space_group_name_H-M   'P 1'
#
loop_
_entity.id
_entity.type
_entity.pdbx_description
1 polymer ?
#
loop_
_entity_poly.entity_id
_entity_poly.type
_entity_poly.pdbx_seq_one_letter_code
_entity_poly.pdbx_strand_id
1 'polypeptide(L)'
;MSSSVSLHVGNGVACRFYNHEGCNKGDECTYSHAADTDSIQNSLGQNVCLHFLKGYCRFGDYKCRYSHSRDHLALEDIDAISSTCEAPEKTVHEAASVSSDVPKTQSKKNGKKTSRGKVPATGENRYRRKFGSGIDWDIESEMEERMDNWGFTEDEVQELLCQGVKPWDDDARDVLNFLYDCY
;
A
#
# COMPACT_ATOMS: atom_id res chain seq x y z
N MET A 1 1.03 29.74 -13.49
CA MET A 1 -0.18 28.98 -13.11
C MET A 1 -0.84 29.73 -11.97
N SER A 2 -2.13 30.02 -12.06
CA SER A 2 -2.84 30.92 -11.12
C SER A 2 -2.82 30.32 -9.71
N SER A 3 -2.19 31.01 -8.76
CA SER A 3 -1.95 30.54 -7.39
C SER A 3 -3.21 30.32 -6.55
N SER A 4 -4.40 30.64 -7.06
CA SER A 4 -5.67 30.48 -6.34
C SER A 4 -6.19 29.04 -6.27
N VAL A 5 -5.76 28.15 -7.18
CA VAL A 5 -6.36 26.81 -7.35
C VAL A 5 -6.01 25.82 -6.23
N SER A 6 -4.96 26.08 -5.47
CA SER A 6 -4.40 25.15 -4.47
C SER A 6 -5.06 25.25 -3.08
N LEU A 7 -5.84 26.29 -2.80
CA LEU A 7 -6.36 26.54 -1.45
C LEU A 7 -7.85 26.23 -1.29
N HIS A 8 -8.48 25.70 -2.33
CA HIS A 8 -9.89 25.34 -2.27
C HIS A 8 -10.10 24.05 -1.46
N VAL A 9 -10.95 24.11 -0.44
CA VAL A 9 -11.23 22.97 0.46
C VAL A 9 -12.36 22.07 -0.06
N GLY A 10 -13.27 22.60 -0.90
CA GLY A 10 -14.40 21.85 -1.44
C GLY A 10 -15.22 21.12 -0.35
N ASN A 11 -15.45 19.82 -0.55
CA ASN A 11 -16.16 18.95 0.40
C ASN A 11 -15.27 18.37 1.53
N GLY A 12 -14.04 18.86 1.70
CA GLY A 12 -13.07 18.36 2.69
C GLY A 12 -12.41 17.03 2.32
N VAL A 13 -12.70 16.47 1.15
CA VAL A 13 -12.12 15.22 0.66
C VAL A 13 -11.09 15.55 -0.42
N ALA A 14 -9.82 15.17 -0.21
CA ALA A 14 -8.74 15.45 -1.16
C ALA A 14 -9.06 15.00 -2.61
N CYS A 15 -8.78 15.85 -3.58
CA CYS A 15 -9.02 15.59 -5.00
C CYS A 15 -7.92 14.68 -5.56
N ARG A 16 -8.27 13.44 -5.90
CA ARG A 16 -7.32 12.49 -6.48
C ARG A 16 -6.71 13.01 -7.80
N PHE A 17 -7.51 13.61 -8.67
CA PHE A 17 -7.03 14.10 -9.96
C PHE A 17 -6.03 15.24 -9.79
N TYR A 18 -6.28 16.15 -8.84
CA TYR A 18 -5.36 17.25 -8.55
C TYR A 18 -3.96 16.75 -8.16
N ASN A 19 -3.91 15.71 -7.33
CA ASN A 19 -2.66 15.17 -6.83
C ASN A 19 -1.90 14.26 -7.82
N HIS A 20 -2.50 13.90 -8.97
CA HIS A 20 -1.92 12.93 -9.90
C HIS A 20 -1.95 13.37 -11.37
N GLU A 21 -3.13 13.70 -11.88
CA GLU A 21 -3.38 13.93 -13.32
C GLU A 21 -3.59 15.41 -13.67
N GLY A 22 -3.66 16.29 -12.67
CA GLY A 22 -4.01 17.70 -12.81
C GLY A 22 -5.52 17.90 -12.90
N CYS A 23 -6.12 18.50 -11.87
CA CYS A 23 -7.55 18.79 -11.89
C CYS A 23 -7.85 20.03 -12.75
N ASN A 24 -8.72 19.88 -13.75
CA ASN A 24 -9.11 20.97 -14.65
C ASN A 24 -10.27 21.82 -14.13
N LYS A 25 -10.83 21.50 -12.96
CA LYS A 25 -12.01 22.19 -12.40
C LYS A 25 -11.66 23.44 -11.60
N GLY A 26 -10.37 23.66 -11.28
CA GLY A 26 -9.97 24.80 -10.47
C GLY A 26 -10.70 24.83 -9.12
N ASP A 27 -11.18 26.01 -8.75
CA ASP A 27 -11.96 26.25 -7.53
C ASP A 27 -13.41 25.75 -7.62
N GLU A 28 -13.89 25.37 -8.81
CA GLU A 28 -15.19 24.71 -9.00
C GLU A 28 -15.11 23.19 -8.74
N CYS A 29 -13.94 22.68 -8.36
CA CYS A 29 -13.78 21.29 -7.98
C CYS A 29 -14.63 20.99 -6.74
N THR A 30 -15.38 19.89 -6.75
CA THR A 30 -16.15 19.48 -5.57
C THR A 30 -15.26 18.94 -4.44
N TYR A 31 -14.02 18.59 -4.76
CA TYR A 31 -13.04 17.98 -3.87
C TYR A 31 -11.97 19.01 -3.43
N SER A 32 -11.31 18.75 -2.31
CA SER A 32 -10.26 19.62 -1.75
C SER A 32 -8.97 19.58 -2.55
N HIS A 33 -8.42 20.74 -2.87
CA HIS A 33 -7.05 20.93 -3.33
C HIS A 33 -6.12 21.39 -2.20
N ALA A 34 -6.66 21.91 -1.09
CA ALA A 34 -5.88 22.28 0.07
C ALA A 34 -5.24 21.07 0.76
N ALA A 35 -4.05 21.26 1.32
CA ALA A 35 -3.38 20.29 2.18
C ALA A 35 -4.20 20.02 3.46
N ASP A 36 -4.07 18.81 3.97
CA ASP A 36 -4.75 18.33 5.19
C ASP A 36 -3.75 17.75 6.19
N THR A 37 -4.23 17.11 7.26
CA THR A 37 -3.37 16.55 8.32
C THR A 37 -2.51 15.37 7.86
N ASP A 38 -2.90 14.71 6.77
CA ASP A 38 -2.28 13.48 6.27
C ASP A 38 -1.43 13.74 5.01
N SER A 39 -1.25 15.02 4.64
CA SER A 39 -0.51 15.42 3.46
C SER A 39 0.26 16.72 3.64
N ILE A 40 1.31 16.87 2.83
CA ILE A 40 2.05 18.11 2.69
C ILE A 40 2.00 18.59 1.25
N GLN A 41 1.99 19.90 1.03
CA GLN A 41 1.90 20.44 -0.31
C GLN A 41 3.31 20.58 -0.92
N ASN A 42 3.51 20.06 -2.13
CA ASN A 42 4.76 20.24 -2.86
C ASN A 42 4.79 21.60 -3.60
N SER A 43 5.94 21.93 -4.19
CA SER A 43 6.10 23.18 -4.95
C SER A 43 5.21 23.29 -6.19
N LEU A 44 4.67 22.19 -6.70
CA LEU A 44 3.67 22.18 -7.79
C LEU A 44 2.22 22.34 -7.29
N GLY A 45 2.03 22.36 -5.96
CA GLY A 45 0.74 22.45 -5.32
C GLY A 45 0.06 21.11 -5.04
N GLN A 46 0.64 19.97 -5.44
CA GLN A 46 0.06 18.66 -5.17
C GLN A 46 0.26 18.27 -3.70
N ASN A 47 -0.74 17.60 -3.13
CA ASN A 47 -0.67 17.08 -1.77
C ASN A 47 0.01 15.71 -1.79
N VAL A 48 1.19 15.61 -1.19
CA VAL A 48 2.01 14.40 -1.06
C VAL A 48 1.62 13.66 0.21
N CYS A 49 1.51 12.33 0.13
CA CYS A 49 1.06 11.49 1.24
C CYS A 49 2.11 11.44 2.37
N LEU A 50 1.74 11.78 3.60
CA LEU A 50 2.62 11.63 4.75
C LEU A 50 2.98 10.16 5.04
N HIS A 51 2.02 9.24 4.89
CA HIS A 51 2.27 7.81 5.10
C HIS A 51 3.25 7.23 4.08
N PHE A 52 3.28 7.77 2.86
CA PHE A 52 4.29 7.40 1.86
C PHE A 52 5.66 7.91 2.26
N LEU A 53 5.75 9.16 2.70
CA LEU A 53 7.01 9.75 3.15
C LEU A 53 7.60 8.96 4.32
N LYS A 54 6.74 8.49 5.23
CA LYS A 54 7.11 7.64 6.37
C LYS A 54 7.25 6.14 6.04
N GLY A 55 6.97 5.71 4.81
CA GLY A 55 7.19 4.33 4.35
C GLY A 55 6.11 3.29 4.66
N TYR A 56 4.90 3.68 5.11
CA TYR A 56 3.84 2.74 5.50
C TYR A 56 2.49 2.92 4.78
N CYS A 57 2.45 3.68 3.67
CA CYS A 57 1.22 3.84 2.89
C CYS A 57 0.76 2.52 2.25
N ARG A 58 -0.48 2.09 2.54
CA ARG A 58 -1.04 0.82 2.03
C ARG A 58 -1.71 0.90 0.66
N PHE A 59 -1.94 2.11 0.15
CA PHE A 59 -2.67 2.30 -1.11
C PHE A 59 -1.77 2.19 -2.35
N GLY A 60 -0.47 2.50 -2.21
CA GLY A 60 0.47 2.58 -3.32
C GLY A 60 0.20 3.77 -4.25
N ASP A 61 1.11 3.99 -5.19
CA ASP A 61 1.22 5.24 -5.96
C ASP A 61 -0.04 5.55 -6.77
N TYR A 62 -0.68 4.55 -7.38
CA TYR A 62 -1.82 4.77 -8.27
C TYR A 62 -3.20 4.71 -7.59
N LYS A 63 -3.30 4.27 -6.34
CA LYS A 63 -4.61 4.21 -5.64
C LYS A 63 -4.69 5.20 -4.49
N CYS A 64 -3.54 5.67 -3.99
CA CYS A 64 -3.51 6.72 -3.00
C CYS A 64 -4.16 7.99 -3.54
N ARG A 65 -4.88 8.69 -2.66
CA ARG A 65 -5.54 9.95 -3.03
C ARG A 65 -4.56 11.12 -3.11
N TYR A 66 -3.42 10.98 -2.45
CA TYR A 66 -2.31 11.92 -2.44
C TYR A 66 -1.20 11.42 -3.39
N SER A 67 -0.30 12.31 -3.76
CA SER A 67 0.86 11.99 -4.60
C SER A 67 1.91 11.18 -3.83
N HIS A 68 2.60 10.30 -4.53
CA HIS A 68 3.75 9.52 -4.04
C HIS A 68 5.01 9.93 -4.84
N SER A 69 5.39 11.20 -4.77
CA SER A 69 6.64 11.70 -5.37
C SER A 69 7.36 12.61 -4.38
N ARG A 70 8.68 12.45 -4.32
CA ARG A 70 9.59 13.28 -3.50
C ARG A 70 10.27 14.39 -4.31
N ASP A 71 10.07 14.42 -5.62
CA ASP A 71 10.90 15.20 -6.55
C ASP A 71 10.77 16.72 -6.37
N HIS A 72 9.65 17.17 -5.81
CA HIS A 72 9.27 18.59 -5.71
C HIS A 72 9.00 19.06 -4.27
N LEU A 73 9.45 18.28 -3.29
CA LEU A 73 9.42 18.63 -1.87
C LEU A 73 10.73 19.33 -1.49
N ALA A 74 10.67 20.29 -0.57
CA ALA A 74 11.89 20.81 0.03
C ALA A 74 12.54 19.70 0.87
N LEU A 75 13.87 19.56 0.76
CA LEU A 75 14.61 18.53 1.51
C LEU A 75 14.38 18.68 3.03
N GLU A 76 14.22 19.92 3.50
CA GLU A 76 13.90 20.26 4.89
C GLU A 76 12.59 19.60 5.38
N ASP A 77 11.57 19.55 4.52
CA ASP A 77 10.27 18.96 4.85
C ASP A 77 10.38 17.42 4.97
N ILE A 78 11.20 16.79 4.13
CA ILE A 78 11.37 15.33 4.12
C ILE A 78 12.07 14.87 5.40
N ASP A 79 13.14 15.55 5.81
CA ASP A 79 13.94 15.19 6.97
C ASP A 79 13.17 15.40 8.29
N ALA A 80 12.37 16.47 8.37
CA ALA A 80 11.52 16.74 9.53
C ALA A 80 10.46 15.64 9.76
N ILE A 81 9.91 15.06 8.68
CA ILE A 81 8.87 14.04 8.77
C ILE A 81 9.48 12.66 9.09
N SER A 82 10.65 12.36 8.53
CA SER A 82 11.41 11.15 8.83
C SER A 82 11.84 11.10 10.31
N SER A 83 12.19 12.24 10.91
CA SER A 83 12.70 12.30 12.29
C SER A 83 11.66 12.01 13.39
N THR A 84 10.37 11.89 13.07
CA THR A 84 9.31 11.66 14.08
C THR A 84 9.00 10.19 14.37
N CYS A 85 9.81 9.24 13.89
CA CYS A 85 9.71 7.83 14.26
C CYS A 85 10.60 7.49 15.46
N GLU A 86 10.31 8.07 16.63
CA GLU A 86 10.49 7.33 17.88
C GLU A 86 9.25 6.47 18.10
N ALA A 87 9.45 5.15 18.15
CA ALA A 87 8.41 4.17 18.32
C ALA A 87 7.69 4.35 19.68
N PRO A 88 6.35 4.42 19.74
CA PRO A 88 5.65 4.07 20.97
C PRO A 88 5.62 2.56 21.09
N GLU A 89 6.31 2.08 22.11
CA GLU A 89 6.35 0.71 22.54
C GLU A 89 4.95 0.18 22.89
N LYS A 90 4.72 -1.08 22.50
CA LYS A 90 3.68 -2.00 22.95
C LYS A 90 3.08 -1.69 24.34
N THR A 91 1.80 -1.35 24.37
CA THR A 91 0.93 -1.77 25.49
C THR A 91 -0.25 -2.55 24.93
N VAL A 92 -0.15 -3.86 25.09
CA VAL A 92 -1.25 -4.81 24.97
C VAL A 92 -2.36 -4.46 25.97
N HIS A 93 -3.60 -4.40 25.49
CA HIS A 93 -4.77 -4.59 26.33
C HIS A 93 -5.68 -5.62 25.67
N GLU A 94 -5.72 -6.77 26.35
CA GLU A 94 -6.66 -7.88 26.37
C GLU A 94 -8.03 -7.70 25.69
N ALA A 95 -8.42 -8.74 24.95
CA ALA A 95 -9.74 -8.94 24.39
C ALA A 95 -10.80 -9.21 25.47
N ALA A 96 -11.96 -8.54 25.35
CA ALA A 96 -13.20 -8.99 25.96
C ALA A 96 -14.38 -8.79 25.00
N SER A 97 -15.03 -9.91 24.72
CA SER A 97 -16.25 -10.11 23.95
C SER A 97 -17.48 -9.51 24.62
N VAL A 98 -18.41 -8.93 23.84
CA VAL A 98 -19.88 -9.06 23.94
C VAL A 98 -20.52 -8.24 22.82
N SER A 99 -21.17 -8.91 21.86
CA SER A 99 -22.62 -9.15 21.76
C SER A 99 -23.40 -8.04 21.05
N SER A 100 -24.16 -8.52 20.09
CA SER A 100 -25.12 -7.91 19.18
C SER A 100 -26.19 -7.04 19.83
N ASP A 101 -26.55 -5.93 19.19
CA ASP A 101 -27.94 -5.53 18.93
C ASP A 101 -28.00 -4.36 17.91
N VAL A 102 -28.43 -4.67 16.68
CA VAL A 102 -28.69 -3.70 15.59
C VAL A 102 -30.21 -3.58 15.40
N PRO A 103 -30.82 -2.39 15.54
CA PRO A 103 -32.23 -2.21 15.21
C PRO A 103 -32.44 -2.15 13.70
N LYS A 104 -33.35 -3.02 13.24
CA LYS A 104 -33.82 -3.17 11.86
C LYS A 104 -34.92 -2.14 11.56
N THR A 105 -34.64 -1.14 10.72
CA THR A 105 -35.70 -0.32 10.09
C THR A 105 -35.84 -0.65 8.61
N GLN A 106 -37.06 -1.07 8.29
CA GLN A 106 -37.52 -1.55 6.99
C GLN A 106 -37.75 -0.36 6.05
N SER A 107 -37.31 -0.45 4.80
CA SER A 107 -37.92 0.34 3.73
C SER A 107 -38.11 -0.49 2.47
N LYS A 108 -39.24 -0.20 1.82
CA LYS A 108 -40.00 -1.08 0.94
C LYS A 108 -39.43 -1.13 -0.49
N LYS A 109 -39.63 -2.29 -1.11
CA LYS A 109 -39.33 -2.63 -2.51
C LYS A 109 -40.18 -1.81 -3.49
N ASN A 110 -39.58 -1.45 -4.62
CA ASN A 110 -40.15 -1.43 -5.98
C ASN A 110 -38.93 -1.43 -6.92
N GLY A 111 -38.68 -2.38 -7.83
CA GLY A 111 -39.58 -3.20 -8.62
C GLY A 111 -39.61 -2.70 -10.07
N LYS A 112 -38.51 -2.75 -10.82
CA LYS A 112 -38.57 -2.63 -12.29
C LYS A 112 -37.57 -3.58 -12.97
N LYS A 113 -38.15 -4.43 -13.81
CA LYS A 113 -37.54 -5.54 -14.55
C LYS A 113 -37.25 -5.03 -15.96
N THR A 114 -36.05 -5.23 -16.49
CA THR A 114 -35.81 -5.22 -17.94
C THR A 114 -34.79 -6.29 -18.31
N SER A 115 -34.99 -6.85 -19.51
CA SER A 115 -34.56 -8.15 -19.98
C SER A 115 -33.22 -8.14 -20.73
N ARG A 116 -32.43 -9.18 -20.47
CA ARG A 116 -31.70 -10.06 -21.41
C ARG A 116 -31.33 -9.47 -22.79
N GLY A 117 -30.03 -9.23 -22.99
CA GLY A 117 -29.39 -9.14 -24.31
C GLY A 117 -28.23 -10.14 -24.38
N LYS A 118 -28.26 -11.00 -25.40
CA LYS A 118 -27.37 -12.16 -25.63
C LYS A 118 -26.47 -11.79 -26.81
N VAL A 119 -25.15 -11.73 -26.64
CA VAL A 119 -24.19 -11.52 -27.74
C VAL A 119 -23.62 -12.86 -28.21
N PRO A 120 -23.46 -13.09 -29.54
CA PRO A 120 -22.99 -14.35 -30.08
C PRO A 120 -21.46 -14.46 -30.07
N ALA A 121 -20.98 -15.69 -29.94
CA ALA A 121 -19.57 -16.07 -30.03
C ALA A 121 -19.24 -16.52 -31.45
N THR A 122 -18.16 -15.99 -32.04
CA THR A 122 -17.33 -16.64 -33.07
C THR A 122 -16.02 -15.87 -33.22
N GLY A 123 -14.86 -16.54 -33.11
CA GLY A 123 -13.55 -15.92 -33.40
C GLY A 123 -12.32 -16.63 -32.86
N GLU A 124 -12.21 -17.93 -33.11
CA GLU A 124 -11.02 -18.80 -33.18
C GLU A 124 -9.70 -18.38 -32.49
N ASN A 125 -9.39 -19.12 -31.41
CA ASN A 125 -8.09 -19.22 -30.76
C ASN A 125 -7.12 -20.08 -31.61
N ARG A 126 -6.08 -19.45 -32.19
CA ARG A 126 -5.00 -20.14 -32.92
C ARG A 126 -3.77 -20.30 -32.03
N TYR A 127 -3.70 -21.47 -31.41
CA TYR A 127 -2.54 -22.01 -30.72
C TYR A 127 -1.24 -21.98 -31.58
N ARG A 128 -0.14 -21.61 -30.90
CA ARG A 128 1.17 -22.30 -30.92
C ARG A 128 2.19 -21.89 -32.01
N ARG A 129 3.36 -21.37 -31.57
CA ARG A 129 4.60 -22.17 -31.39
C ARG A 129 5.85 -21.34 -30.99
N LYS A 130 6.44 -21.77 -29.86
CA LYS A 130 7.88 -22.02 -29.55
C LYS A 130 8.91 -20.88 -29.69
N PHE A 131 9.73 -20.66 -28.66
CA PHE A 131 11.03 -21.34 -28.45
C PHE A 131 11.71 -20.94 -27.12
N GLY A 132 12.14 -21.96 -26.34
CA GLY A 132 13.23 -21.96 -25.33
C GLY A 132 12.97 -21.17 -24.03
N SER A 133 13.46 -21.55 -22.86
CA SER A 133 14.32 -22.64 -22.37
C SER A 133 14.14 -22.60 -20.85
N GLY A 134 13.65 -23.65 -20.19
CA GLY A 134 14.58 -24.48 -19.42
C GLY A 134 15.18 -23.83 -18.16
N ILE A 135 14.47 -22.92 -17.46
CA ILE A 135 14.74 -22.45 -16.09
C ILE A 135 13.37 -22.09 -15.51
N ASP A 136 12.82 -22.85 -14.55
CA ASP A 136 11.69 -22.32 -13.73
C ASP A 136 11.40 -23.18 -12.49
N TRP A 137 11.67 -24.49 -12.53
CA TRP A 137 11.37 -25.38 -11.40
C TRP A 137 12.32 -25.23 -10.19
N ASP A 138 13.53 -24.69 -10.38
CA ASP A 138 14.49 -24.48 -9.28
C ASP A 138 14.22 -23.19 -8.49
N ILE A 139 13.61 -22.18 -9.13
CA ILE A 139 13.33 -20.88 -8.49
C ILE A 139 12.04 -20.96 -7.65
N GLU A 140 11.03 -21.69 -8.13
CA GLU A 140 9.79 -21.89 -7.38
C GLU A 140 10.02 -22.72 -6.09
N SER A 141 10.92 -23.71 -6.12
CA SER A 141 11.24 -24.54 -4.94
C SER A 141 11.95 -23.74 -3.84
N GLU A 142 12.94 -22.91 -4.18
CA GLU A 142 13.66 -22.06 -3.22
C GLU A 142 12.76 -20.95 -2.64
N MET A 143 11.83 -20.43 -3.45
CA MET A 143 10.86 -19.45 -3.01
C MET A 143 9.80 -20.05 -2.07
N GLU A 144 9.42 -21.31 -2.29
CA GLU A 144 8.48 -22.04 -1.44
C GLU A 144 9.10 -22.45 -0.09
N GLU A 145 10.35 -22.90 -0.08
CA GLU A 145 11.10 -23.19 1.15
C GLU A 145 11.22 -21.95 2.05
N ARG A 146 11.50 -20.78 1.48
CA ARG A 146 11.60 -19.52 2.22
C ARG A 146 10.23 -19.04 2.76
N MET A 147 9.12 -19.47 2.15
CA MET A 147 7.76 -19.17 2.62
C MET A 147 7.38 -20.03 3.85
N ASP A 148 7.74 -21.31 3.84
CA ASP A 148 7.45 -22.22 4.96
C ASP A 148 8.39 -22.01 6.16
N ASN A 149 9.57 -21.44 5.90
CA ASN A 149 10.63 -21.30 6.88
C ASN A 149 10.82 -19.85 7.36
N TRP A 150 9.71 -19.13 7.50
CA TRP A 150 9.65 -17.76 8.07
C TRP A 150 10.65 -16.76 7.46
N GLY A 151 10.94 -16.88 6.17
CA GLY A 151 11.84 -15.96 5.47
C GLY A 151 13.33 -16.31 5.56
N PHE A 152 13.65 -17.54 5.95
CA PHE A 152 15.00 -18.11 5.97
C PHE A 152 15.09 -19.32 5.02
N THR A 153 16.26 -19.62 4.46
CA THR A 153 16.50 -20.90 3.78
C THR A 153 16.65 -22.03 4.80
N GLU A 154 16.48 -23.28 4.38
CA GLU A 154 16.66 -24.44 5.27
C GLU A 154 18.05 -24.43 5.93
N ASP A 155 19.09 -24.08 5.18
CA ASP A 155 20.46 -23.96 5.68
C ASP A 155 20.60 -22.86 6.75
N GLU A 156 19.95 -21.70 6.54
CA GLU A 156 19.92 -20.58 7.50
C GLU A 156 19.21 -20.99 8.80
N VAL A 157 18.14 -21.80 8.73
CA VAL A 157 17.44 -22.29 9.92
C VAL A 157 18.18 -23.38 10.65
N GLN A 158 18.84 -24.28 9.93
CA GLN A 158 19.73 -25.23 10.56
C GLN A 158 20.86 -24.52 11.32
N GLU A 159 21.40 -23.43 10.77
CA GLU A 159 22.43 -22.61 11.41
C GLU A 159 21.91 -21.89 12.68
N LEU A 160 20.69 -21.35 12.64
CA LEU A 160 20.03 -20.75 13.81
C LEU A 160 19.76 -21.77 14.92
N LEU A 161 19.25 -22.95 14.54
CA LEU A 161 19.00 -24.04 15.48
C LEU A 161 20.30 -24.54 16.13
N CYS A 162 21.43 -24.53 15.41
CA CYS A 162 22.75 -24.84 15.98
C CYS A 162 23.20 -23.83 17.05
N GLN A 163 22.63 -22.62 17.05
CA GLN A 163 22.91 -21.56 18.03
C GLN A 163 21.85 -21.48 19.13
N GLY A 164 20.83 -22.34 19.06
CA GLY A 164 19.72 -22.36 20.00
C GLY A 164 18.73 -21.21 19.79
N VAL A 165 18.79 -20.53 18.64
CA VAL A 165 17.87 -19.45 18.25
C VAL A 165 16.79 -20.04 17.37
N LYS A 166 15.52 -19.78 17.68
CA LYS A 166 14.42 -20.29 16.88
C LYS A 166 14.18 -19.38 15.69
N PRO A 167 13.73 -19.91 14.54
CA PRO A 167 13.47 -19.09 13.35
C PRO A 167 12.39 -18.00 13.54
N TRP A 168 11.55 -18.14 14.57
CA TRP A 168 10.50 -17.16 14.92
C TRP A 168 10.90 -16.23 16.07
N ASP A 169 12.13 -16.33 16.59
CA ASP A 169 12.63 -15.40 17.62
C ASP A 169 12.99 -14.06 16.96
N ASP A 170 12.72 -12.95 17.65
CA ASP A 170 12.85 -11.59 17.11
C ASP A 170 14.30 -11.24 16.69
N ASP A 171 15.30 -11.91 17.27
CA ASP A 171 16.73 -11.73 17.02
C ASP A 171 17.31 -12.73 15.98
N ALA A 172 16.49 -13.61 15.40
CA ALA A 172 16.94 -14.64 14.46
C ALA A 172 17.71 -14.07 13.25
N ARG A 173 17.25 -12.96 12.65
CA ARG A 173 17.97 -12.35 11.52
C ARG A 173 19.27 -11.66 11.95
N ASP A 174 19.30 -11.09 13.15
CA ASP A 174 20.47 -10.37 13.66
C ASP A 174 21.61 -11.33 14.01
N VAL A 175 21.25 -12.47 14.62
CA VAL A 175 22.19 -13.56 14.90
C VAL A 175 22.76 -14.12 13.61
N LEU A 176 21.91 -14.38 12.61
CA LEU A 176 22.35 -14.85 11.30
C LEU A 176 23.30 -13.84 10.64
N ASN A 177 22.94 -12.56 10.65
CA ASN A 177 23.77 -11.49 10.07
C ASN A 177 25.14 -11.39 10.75
N PHE A 178 25.22 -11.57 12.07
CA PHE A 178 26.49 -11.56 12.80
C PHE A 178 27.44 -12.70 12.36
N LEU A 179 26.90 -13.85 11.96
CA LEU A 179 27.70 -14.99 11.49
C LEU A 179 28.28 -14.74 10.11
N TYR A 180 27.49 -14.15 9.21
CA TYR A 180 27.92 -13.83 7.84
C TYR A 180 28.84 -12.60 7.78
N ASP A 181 28.71 -11.65 8.71
CA ASP A 181 29.59 -10.48 8.80
C ASP A 181 30.99 -10.80 9.38
N CYS A 182 31.19 -12.00 9.93
CA CYS A 182 32.47 -12.46 10.48
C CYS A 182 33.31 -13.31 9.51
N TYR A 183 32.93 -13.43 8.24
CA TYR A 183 33.63 -14.19 7.19
C TYR A 183 34.35 -13.31 6.16
#